data_AF-A0A2P8HB90-F1
#
_entry.id   AF-A0A2P8HB90-F1
#
_cell.length_a   1.000
_cell.length_b   1.000
_cell.length_c   1.000
_cell.angle_alpha   90.00
_cell.angle_beta   90.00
_cell.angle_gamma   90.00
#
_symmetry.space_group_name_H-M   'P 1'
#
loop_
_entity.id
_entity.type
_entity.pdbx_description
1 polymer ?
#
loop_
_entity_poly.entity_id
_entity_poly.type
_entity_poly.pdbx_seq_one_letter_code
_entity_poly.pdbx_strand_id
1 'polypeptide(L)'
;MFFIYGRRSLCLKAFQLADIGIASDVPDFVQFEVRQEYAHLYWIPLFPIGKIWCVRKTDDKLYEVHEDLLPLLKALPHPAVSWISFLGPILIGVALLYSMVVLKFH
;
A
#
# COMPACT_ATOMS: atom_id res chain seq x y z
N MET A 1 10.15 -27.01 3.20
CA MET A 1 9.71 -25.91 4.08
C MET A 1 9.35 -24.72 3.18
N PHE A 2 8.06 -24.42 3.02
CA PHE A 2 7.62 -23.33 2.14
C PHE A 2 7.58 -22.01 2.94
N PHE A 3 8.67 -21.24 2.95
CA PHE A 3 8.59 -19.84 3.38
C PHE A 3 8.04 -19.02 2.21
N ILE A 4 6.72 -18.77 2.20
CA ILE A 4 6.09 -17.92 1.19
C ILE A 4 6.26 -16.46 1.62
N TYR A 5 7.43 -15.89 1.29
CA TYR A 5 7.69 -14.44 1.39
C TYR A 5 7.34 -13.76 0.08
N GLY A 6 6.72 -12.58 0.13
CA GLY A 6 6.39 -11.80 -1.06
C GLY A 6 6.17 -10.32 -0.78
N ARG A 7 5.99 -9.56 -1.86
CA ARG A 7 5.61 -8.14 -1.83
C ARG A 7 4.21 -8.00 -2.43
N ARG A 8 3.36 -7.21 -1.77
CA ARG A 8 2.05 -6.81 -2.28
C ARG A 8 1.86 -5.31 -2.08
N SER A 9 0.89 -4.76 -2.79
CA SER A 9 0.53 -3.34 -2.69
C SER A 9 -0.94 -3.17 -2.29
N LEU A 10 -1.18 -2.32 -1.29
CA LEU A 10 -2.50 -1.91 -0.82
C LEU A 10 -2.82 -0.52 -1.38
N CYS A 11 -3.99 -0.33 -2.00
CA CYS A 11 -4.43 1.00 -2.40
C CYS A 11 -4.73 1.86 -1.16
N LEU A 12 -4.02 2.98 -0.99
CA LEU A 12 -4.26 3.94 0.08
C LEU A 12 -5.29 4.99 -0.34
N LYS A 13 -5.15 5.52 -1.55
CA LYS A 13 -6.02 6.56 -2.09
C LYS A 13 -6.01 6.52 -3.62
N ALA A 14 -7.19 6.67 -4.20
CA ALA A 14 -7.36 6.91 -5.62
C ALA A 14 -7.75 8.38 -5.85
N PHE A 15 -7.22 8.96 -6.91
CA PHE A 15 -7.50 10.32 -7.37
C PHE A 15 -8.02 10.23 -8.80
N GLN A 16 -9.20 10.79 -9.05
CA GLN A 16 -9.73 10.89 -10.41
C GLN A 16 -8.98 12.00 -11.16
N LEU A 17 -8.83 11.89 -12.49
CA LEU A 17 -8.14 12.94 -13.27
C LEU A 17 -8.77 14.34 -13.07
N ALA A 18 -10.09 14.38 -12.91
CA ALA A 18 -10.84 15.60 -12.63
C ALA A 18 -10.43 16.27 -11.31
N ASP A 19 -10.05 15.49 -10.29
CA ASP A 19 -9.68 16.01 -8.97
C ASP A 19 -8.28 16.65 -8.95
N ILE A 20 -7.45 16.31 -9.94
CA ILE A 20 -6.03 16.70 -10.01
C ILE A 20 -5.82 17.85 -11.00
N GLY A 21 -6.86 18.27 -11.72
CA GLY A 21 -6.76 19.32 -12.75
C GLY A 21 -5.94 18.88 -13.97
N ILE A 22 -5.65 17.59 -14.12
CA ILE A 22 -5.05 17.03 -15.33
C ILE A 22 -6.19 16.92 -16.34
N ALA A 23 -6.35 17.96 -17.15
CA ALA A 23 -7.33 18.00 -18.23
C ALA A 23 -7.06 16.84 -19.19
N SER A 24 -7.88 15.79 -19.08
CA SER A 24 -8.51 14.90 -20.08
C SER A 24 -7.87 14.58 -21.45
N ASP A 25 -6.68 15.06 -21.78
CA ASP A 25 -6.08 14.92 -23.11
C ASP A 25 -5.07 13.77 -23.21
N VAL A 26 -4.91 12.97 -22.15
CA VAL A 26 -4.14 11.73 -22.25
C VAL A 26 -5.10 10.56 -22.44
N PRO A 27 -5.23 10.05 -23.68
CA PRO A 27 -6.06 8.87 -23.93
C PRO A 27 -5.53 7.70 -23.09
N ASP A 28 -6.46 6.96 -22.50
CA ASP A 28 -6.27 5.75 -21.69
C ASP A 28 -6.08 5.89 -20.17
N PHE A 29 -5.93 7.07 -19.57
CA PHE A 29 -5.85 7.17 -18.11
C PHE A 29 -7.24 7.33 -17.47
N VAL A 30 -7.51 6.57 -16.39
CA VAL A 30 -8.78 6.62 -15.64
C VAL A 30 -8.59 7.24 -14.26
N GLN A 31 -7.58 6.80 -13.52
CA GLN A 31 -7.32 7.31 -12.17
C GLN A 31 -5.88 7.06 -11.75
N PHE A 32 -5.38 7.90 -10.84
CA PHE A 32 -4.10 7.72 -10.18
C PHE A 32 -4.30 7.10 -8.81
N GLU A 33 -3.53 6.07 -8.48
CA GLU A 33 -3.59 5.37 -7.21
C GLU A 33 -2.26 5.51 -6.46
N VAL A 34 -2.31 5.97 -5.22
CA VAL A 34 -1.21 5.82 -4.27
C VAL A 34 -1.37 4.48 -3.60
N ARG A 35 -0.38 3.60 -3.80
CA ARG A 35 -0.38 2.27 -3.18
C ARG A 35 0.78 2.13 -2.21
N GLN A 36 0.52 1.50 -1.08
CA GLN A 36 1.54 1.13 -0.10
C GLN A 36 2.04 -0.27 -0.38
N GLU A 37 3.31 -0.39 -0.70
CA GLU A 37 3.98 -1.67 -0.75
C GLU A 37 4.27 -2.17 0.66
N TYR A 38 4.06 -3.46 0.87
CA TYR A 38 4.39 -4.13 2.13
C TYR A 38 4.97 -5.52 1.87
N ALA A 39 5.86 -5.91 2.77
CA ALA A 39 6.34 -7.28 2.88
C ALA A 39 5.24 -8.10 3.54
N HIS A 40 5.00 -9.31 3.04
CA HIS A 40 4.11 -10.25 3.69
C HIS A 40 4.78 -11.61 3.83
N LEU A 41 4.43 -12.29 4.93
CA LEU A 41 4.66 -13.71 5.08
C LEU A 41 3.31 -14.39 4.93
N TYR A 42 3.23 -15.34 4.00
CA TYR A 42 1.96 -15.93 3.60
C TYR A 42 0.99 -14.82 3.14
N TRP A 43 0.03 -14.47 3.99
CA TRP A 43 -1.06 -13.55 3.68
C TRP A 43 -1.06 -12.39 4.70
N ILE A 44 -0.12 -12.42 5.66
CA ILE A 44 -0.02 -11.50 6.77
C ILE A 44 0.98 -10.41 6.41
N PRO A 45 0.55 -9.14 6.31
CA PRO A 45 1.45 -8.01 6.14
C PRO A 45 2.37 -7.90 7.36
N LEU A 46 3.68 -7.83 7.14
CA LEU A 46 4.67 -7.71 8.20
C LEU A 46 5.09 -6.27 8.43
N PHE A 47 5.54 -5.59 7.38
CA PHE A 47 5.97 -4.20 7.47
C PHE A 47 5.79 -3.48 6.12
N PRO A 48 5.51 -2.17 6.15
CA PRO A 48 5.53 -1.36 4.93
C PRO A 48 6.95 -1.28 4.38
N ILE A 49 7.06 -1.33 3.06
CA ILE A 49 8.34 -1.18 2.34
C ILE A 49 8.44 0.21 1.73
N GLY A 50 7.34 0.71 1.16
CA GLY A 50 7.35 1.98 0.43
C GLY A 50 5.98 2.36 -0.08
N LYS A 51 5.94 3.44 -0.87
CA LYS A 51 4.75 3.88 -1.59
C LYS A 51 5.09 3.98 -3.07
N ILE A 52 4.17 3.54 -3.89
CA ILE A 52 4.25 3.61 -5.35
C ILE A 52 3.05 4.35 -5.89
N TRP A 53 3.28 5.13 -6.93
CA TRP A 53 2.23 5.77 -7.70
C TRP A 53 1.94 4.91 -8.92
N CYS A 54 0.69 4.52 -9.06
CA CYS A 54 0.21 3.75 -10.19
C CYS A 54 -0.87 4.54 -10.93
N VAL A 55 -0.97 4.32 -12.23
CA VAL A 55 -2.09 4.79 -13.03
C VAL A 55 -2.91 3.59 -13.47
N ARG A 56 -4.23 3.66 -13.25
CA ARG A 56 -5.17 2.70 -13.79
C ARG A 56 -5.63 3.19 -15.15
N LYS A 57 -5.49 2.33 -16.15
CA LYS A 57 -5.97 2.61 -17.50
C LYS A 57 -7.39 2.12 -17.73
N THR A 58 -7.98 2.47 -18.87
CA THR A 58 -9.30 1.98 -19.34
C THR A 58 -9.39 0.46 -19.42
N ASP A 59 -8.27 -0.23 -19.59
CA ASP A 59 -8.14 -1.71 -19.55
C ASP A 59 -8.12 -2.29 -18.12
N ASP A 60 -8.46 -1.50 -17.09
CA ASP A 60 -8.47 -1.87 -15.66
C ASP A 60 -7.12 -2.38 -15.10
N LYS A 61 -6.06 -2.31 -15.91
CA LYS A 61 -4.70 -2.66 -15.52
C LYS A 61 -3.99 -1.48 -14.85
N LEU A 62 -3.16 -1.80 -13.86
CA LEU A 62 -2.28 -0.84 -13.22
C LEU A 62 -0.93 -0.79 -13.92
N TYR A 63 -0.45 0.42 -14.14
CA TYR A 63 0.87 0.71 -14.65
C TYR A 63 1.59 1.64 -13.68
N GLU A 64 2.91 1.56 -13.63
CA GLU A 64 3.70 2.58 -12.95
C GLU A 64 3.59 3.91 -13.69
N VAL A 65 3.53 4.99 -12.92
CA VAL A 65 3.46 6.33 -13.51
C VAL A 65 4.80 6.70 -14.14
N HIS A 66 4.75 7.36 -15.30
CA HIS A 66 5.95 7.87 -15.96
C HIS A 66 6.68 8.90 -15.09
N GLU A 67 8.01 8.91 -15.17
CA GLU A 67 8.85 9.72 -14.27
C GLU A 67 8.53 11.22 -14.32
N ASP A 68 8.12 11.73 -15.48
CA ASP A 68 7.74 13.13 -15.69
C ASP A 68 6.53 13.58 -14.87
N LEU A 69 5.64 12.66 -14.52
CA LEU A 69 4.42 12.94 -13.75
C LEU A 69 4.63 12.79 -12.24
N LEU A 70 5.73 12.14 -11.82
CA LEU A 70 6.03 11.94 -10.40
C LEU A 70 6.14 13.24 -9.60
N PRO A 71 6.77 14.34 -10.09
CA PRO A 71 6.84 15.60 -9.35
C PRO A 71 5.46 16.21 -9.08
N LEU A 72 4.57 16.18 -10.07
CA LEU A 72 3.21 16.70 -9.96
C LEU A 72 2.39 15.88 -8.97
N LEU A 73 2.47 14.55 -9.07
CA LEU A 73 1.78 13.66 -8.13
C LEU A 73 2.35 13.77 -6.71
N LYS A 74 3.66 14.01 -6.56
CA LYS A 74 4.28 14.23 -5.26
C LYS A 74 3.84 15.55 -4.59
N ALA A 75 3.28 16.50 -5.35
CA ALA A 75 2.68 17.71 -4.77
C ALA A 75 1.30 17.44 -4.13
N LEU A 76 0.67 16.31 -4.43
CA LEU A 76 -0.62 15.93 -3.87
C LEU A 76 -0.50 15.46 -2.42
N PRO A 77 -1.60 15.56 -1.63
CA PRO A 77 -1.62 15.08 -0.26
C PRO A 77 -1.31 13.58 -0.21
N HIS A 78 -0.20 13.24 0.45
CA HIS A 78 0.21 11.86 0.62
C HIS A 78 -0.55 11.22 1.79
N PRO A 79 -1.35 10.18 1.55
CA PRO A 79 -2.00 9.45 2.63
C PRO A 79 -0.96 8.86 3.58
N ALA A 80 -1.27 8.83 4.88
CA ALA A 80 -0.42 8.22 5.89
C ALA A 80 -0.21 6.73 5.62
N VAL A 81 0.81 6.16 6.28
CA VAL A 81 1.11 4.74 6.15
C VAL A 81 -0.04 3.93 6.75
N SER A 82 -0.58 2.95 6.03
CA SER A 82 -1.65 2.10 6.55
C SER A 82 -1.16 1.23 7.70
N TRP A 83 -1.85 1.29 8.84
CA TRP A 83 -1.57 0.48 10.02
C TRP A 83 -1.71 -1.02 9.76
N ILE A 84 -2.50 -1.40 8.75
CA ILE A 84 -2.70 -2.79 8.32
C ILE A 84 -1.36 -3.43 7.89
N SER A 85 -0.41 -2.65 7.38
CA SER A 85 0.91 -3.18 7.02
C SER A 85 1.77 -3.61 8.21
N PHE A 86 1.34 -3.35 9.44
CA PHE A 86 2.02 -3.77 10.67
C PHE A 86 1.33 -4.94 11.39
N LEU A 87 0.41 -5.64 10.72
CA LEU A 87 -0.34 -6.75 11.33
C LEU A 87 0.58 -7.84 11.91
N GLY A 88 1.68 -8.19 11.25
CA GLY A 88 2.64 -9.18 11.73
C GLY A 88 3.21 -8.84 13.11
N PRO A 89 3.91 -7.70 13.26
CA PRO A 89 4.40 -7.21 14.55
C PRO A 89 3.31 -7.08 15.61
N ILE A 90 2.11 -6.61 15.24
CA ILE A 90 0.98 -6.49 16.17
C ILE A 90 0.57 -7.87 16.70
N LEU A 91 0.43 -8.87 15.83
CA LEU A 91 0.08 -10.23 16.22
C LEU A 91 1.13 -10.86 17.15
N ILE A 92 2.42 -10.63 16.85
CA ILE A 92 3.52 -11.08 17.71
C ILE A 92 3.43 -10.41 19.09
N GLY A 93 3.20 -9.09 19.13
CA GLY A 93 3.03 -8.34 20.37
C GLY A 93 1.87 -8.87 21.22
N VAL A 94 0.71 -9.12 20.60
CA VAL A 94 -0.46 -9.69 21.30
C VAL A 94 -0.17 -11.10 21.81
N ALA A 95 0.50 -11.94 21.03
CA ALA A 95 0.85 -13.30 21.46
C ALA A 95 1.82 -13.31 22.66
N LEU A 96 2.80 -12.39 22.68
CA LEU A 96 3.73 -12.23 23.79
C LEU A 96 3.03 -11.69 25.05
N LEU A 97 2.14 -10.71 24.90
CA LEU A 97 1.35 -10.20 26.04
C LEU A 97 0.46 -11.30 26.62
N TYR A 98 -0.19 -12.08 25.76
CA TYR A 98 -1.00 -13.21 26.18
C TYR A 98 -0.18 -14.26 26.95
N SER A 99 0.99 -14.65 26.43
CA SER A 99 1.84 -15.63 27.12
C SER A 99 2.34 -15.12 28.48
N MET A 100 2.71 -13.85 28.58
CA MET A 100 3.11 -13.22 29.84
C MET A 100 1.98 -13.21 30.87
N VAL A 101 0.76 -12.92 30.45
CA VAL A 101 -0.42 -12.96 31.33
C VAL A 101 -0.66 -14.38 31.81
N VAL A 102 -0.71 -15.36 30.91
CA VAL A 102 -0.94 -16.77 31.27
C VAL A 102 0.13 -17.32 32.20
N LEU A 103 1.42 -17.04 31.93
CA LEU A 103 2.55 -17.46 32.76
C LEU A 103 2.55 -16.82 34.15
N LYS A 104 1.92 -15.65 34.33
CA LYS A 104 1.84 -14.98 35.63
C LYS A 104 0.74 -15.55 36.54
N PHE A 105 -0.26 -16.22 35.95
CA PHE A 105 -1.38 -16.83 36.67
C PHE A 105 -1.22 -18.34 36.89
N HIS A 106 -0.10 -18.93 36.48
CA HIS A 106 0.26 -20.32 36.70
C HIS A 106 1.48 -20.43 37.61
#